data_AF-A0A5N6VDF6-F1
#
_entry.id   AF-A0A5N6VDF6-F1
#
_cell.length_a   1.000
_cell.length_b   1.000
_cell.length_c   1.000
_cell.angle_alpha   90.00
_cell.angle_beta   90.00
_cell.angle_gamma   90.00
#
_symmetry.space_group_name_H-M   'P 1'
#
loop_
_entity.id
_entity.type
_entity.pdbx_description
1 polymer ?
#
loop_
_entity_poly.entity_id
_entity_poly.type
_entity_poly.pdbx_seq_one_letter_code
_entity_poly.pdbx_strand_id
1 'polypeptide(L)'
;MTPLAQKMIDWRAKRPAGPNVNTWIGAAGATDRLEQTSPLDPPTQIKKSSTNFYASELQVDVNMVEDIWTFGGLRTDADALAGLELLRQFWSDLRMREGYYTMPLSMCKLGKPSAGYEAPMMFHFHLDGSCSPFPGPQMYVCVFGMNSRGLISRLATFFDRAI
;
A
#
# COMPACT_ATOMS: atom_id res chain seq x y z
N MET A 1 10.59 -16.11 10.47
CA MET A 1 10.53 -14.75 9.87
C MET A 1 11.61 -14.69 8.79
N THR A 2 11.31 -14.20 7.58
CA THR A 2 12.30 -14.21 6.48
C THR A 2 13.37 -13.13 6.71
N PRO A 3 14.62 -13.30 6.21
CA PRO A 3 15.66 -12.28 6.33
C PRO A 3 15.25 -10.91 5.76
N LEU A 4 14.38 -10.90 4.75
CA LEU A 4 13.86 -9.68 4.13
C LEU A 4 12.83 -8.97 5.03
N ALA A 5 11.96 -9.73 5.72
CA ALA A 5 11.05 -9.16 6.71
C ALA A 5 11.82 -8.53 7.89
N GLN A 6 12.90 -9.16 8.36
CA GLN A 6 13.76 -8.57 9.39
C GLN A 6 14.45 -7.29 8.90
N LYS A 7 14.95 -7.25 7.66
CA LYS A 7 15.52 -6.04 7.07
C LYS A 7 14.51 -4.89 6.98
N MET A 8 13.24 -5.16 6.73
CA MET A 8 12.19 -4.14 6.74
C MET A 8 11.94 -3.59 8.15
N ILE A 9 11.89 -4.47 9.15
CA ILE A 9 11.77 -4.08 10.57
C ILE A 9 12.98 -3.22 10.97
N ASP A 10 14.20 -3.63 10.60
CA ASP A 10 15.44 -2.93 10.92
C ASP A 10 15.54 -1.58 10.19
N TRP A 11 15.16 -1.53 8.91
CA TRP A 11 15.07 -0.29 8.13
C TRP A 11 14.11 0.70 8.81
N ARG A 12 12.95 0.22 9.29
CA ARG A 12 12.00 1.06 10.02
C ARG A 12 12.55 1.53 11.37
N ALA A 13 13.21 0.64 12.11
CA ALA A 13 13.76 0.93 13.43
C ALA A 13 14.90 1.96 13.41
N LYS A 14 15.61 2.08 12.28
CA LYS A 14 16.69 3.05 12.09
C LYS A 14 16.23 4.47 11.77
N ARG A 15 14.93 4.69 11.55
CA ARG A 15 14.39 6.03 11.29
C ARG A 15 14.09 6.75 12.61
N PRO A 16 14.49 8.03 12.75
CA PRO A 16 14.21 8.78 13.96
C PRO A 16 12.71 8.79 14.25
N ALA A 17 12.38 8.67 15.53
CA ALA A 17 11.04 8.85 16.02
C ALA A 17 10.60 10.31 15.76
N GLY A 18 10.06 10.59 14.58
CA GLY A 18 9.22 11.77 14.40
C GLY A 18 8.01 11.67 15.35
N PRO A 19 7.27 12.75 15.63
CA PRO A 19 6.14 12.72 16.57
C PRO A 19 5.00 11.71 16.26
N ASN A 20 5.11 10.95 15.17
CA ASN A 20 4.02 10.24 14.48
C ASN A 20 4.22 8.70 14.43
N VAL A 21 5.05 8.09 15.30
CA VAL A 21 5.57 6.71 15.11
C VAL A 21 4.62 5.56 15.52
N ASN A 22 3.51 5.82 16.19
CA ASN A 22 2.75 4.74 16.82
C ASN A 22 1.61 4.25 15.93
N THR A 23 1.91 3.41 14.93
CA THR A 23 1.15 2.17 14.57
C THR A 23 1.50 1.65 13.16
N TRP A 24 2.75 1.19 12.97
CA TRP A 24 2.98 0.13 11.99
C TRP A 24 2.46 -1.19 12.57
N ILE A 25 1.18 -1.50 12.35
CA ILE A 25 0.62 -2.82 12.70
C ILE A 25 1.01 -3.78 11.58
N GLY A 26 2.21 -4.35 11.71
CA GLY A 26 2.71 -5.39 10.81
C GLY A 26 1.93 -6.69 10.99
N ALA A 27 1.06 -7.03 10.04
CA ALA A 27 0.50 -8.38 9.94
C ALA A 27 1.22 -9.12 8.82
N ALA A 28 1.98 -10.16 9.17
CA ALA A 28 2.50 -11.10 8.19
C ALA A 28 1.36 -12.04 7.78
N GLY A 29 0.81 -11.83 6.60
CA GLY A 29 -0.15 -12.74 5.99
C GLY A 29 0.57 -13.64 5.00
N ALA A 30 0.54 -14.95 5.23
CA ALA A 30 0.74 -15.88 4.11
C ALA A 30 -0.52 -15.81 3.26
N THR A 31 -0.50 -15.01 2.20
CA THR A 31 -1.45 -15.23 1.11
C THR A 31 -0.97 -16.46 0.35
N ASP A 32 -1.44 -17.63 0.76
CA ASP A 32 -1.76 -18.63 -0.24
C ASP A 32 -2.77 -17.94 -1.14
N ARG A 33 -2.32 -17.56 -2.34
CA ARG A 33 -3.17 -17.01 -3.39
C ARG A 33 -4.42 -17.89 -3.40
N LEU A 34 -5.57 -17.36 -2.96
CA LEU A 34 -6.84 -18.07 -3.04
C LEU A 34 -7.03 -18.37 -4.52
N GLU A 35 -6.66 -19.58 -4.91
CA GLU A 35 -6.86 -20.09 -6.25
C GLU A 35 -8.37 -20.21 -6.39
N GLN A 36 -8.96 -19.26 -7.10
CA GLN A 36 -10.13 -19.59 -7.89
C GLN A 36 -9.60 -20.50 -9.02
N THR A 37 -9.37 -21.78 -8.69
CA THR A 37 -9.06 -22.78 -9.71
C THR A 37 -10.28 -22.85 -10.63
N SER A 38 -10.12 -22.45 -11.88
CA SER A 38 -11.04 -22.94 -12.90
C SER A 38 -10.89 -24.47 -12.93
N PRO A 39 -11.99 -25.25 -13.02
CA PRO A 39 -11.96 -26.71 -12.85
C PRO A 39 -11.26 -27.50 -13.97
N LEU A 40 -10.36 -26.88 -14.75
CA LEU A 40 -9.73 -27.46 -15.94
C LEU A 40 -8.20 -27.60 -15.88
N ASP A 41 -7.52 -27.15 -14.81
CA ASP A 41 -6.05 -27.21 -14.76
C ASP A 41 -5.52 -28.49 -14.06
N PRO A 42 -4.59 -29.25 -14.68
CA PRO A 42 -4.05 -30.48 -14.12
C PRO A 42 -3.07 -30.25 -12.94
N PRO A 43 -2.92 -31.24 -12.02
CA PRO A 43 -2.22 -31.08 -10.75
C PRO A 43 -0.71 -31.23 -10.89
N THR A 44 -0.02 -30.20 -11.39
CA THR A 44 1.45 -30.12 -11.35
C THR A 44 1.94 -28.67 -11.39
N GLN A 45 1.66 -27.89 -10.33
CA GLN A 45 2.43 -26.68 -10.05
C GLN A 45 3.05 -26.77 -8.66
N ILE A 46 4.38 -26.80 -8.60
CA ILE A 46 5.13 -26.55 -7.37
C ILE A 46 4.80 -25.12 -6.94
N LYS A 47 4.00 -24.98 -5.88
CA LYS A 47 3.51 -23.70 -5.37
C LYS A 47 4.68 -22.84 -4.89
N LYS A 48 4.98 -21.76 -5.62
CA LYS A 48 5.83 -20.67 -5.13
C LYS A 48 5.02 -19.88 -4.11
N SER A 49 5.21 -20.14 -2.83
CA SER A 49 4.55 -19.39 -1.75
C SER A 49 5.13 -17.98 -1.67
N SER A 50 4.34 -16.96 -2.02
CA SER A 50 4.70 -15.55 -1.82
C SER A 50 4.11 -15.06 -0.50
N THR A 51 4.91 -14.38 0.34
CA THR A 51 4.44 -13.80 1.60
C THR A 51 4.22 -12.31 1.44
N ASN A 52 3.10 -11.78 1.94
CA ASN A 52 2.82 -10.35 1.91
C ASN A 52 2.89 -9.78 3.34
N PHE A 53 3.68 -8.73 3.51
CA PHE A 53 3.74 -7.98 4.76
C PHE A 53 2.90 -6.71 4.63
N TYR A 54 1.88 -6.56 5.47
CA TYR A 54 1.02 -5.37 5.47
C TYR A 54 1.38 -4.46 6.61
N ALA A 55 1.32 -3.15 6.36
CA ALA A 55 1.47 -2.13 7.38
C ALA A 55 0.61 -0.90 7.12
N SER A 56 0.12 -0.31 8.19
CA SER A 56 -0.60 0.96 8.15
C SER A 56 0.36 2.14 8.37
N GLU A 57 0.08 3.25 7.69
CA GLU A 57 0.76 4.53 7.84
C GLU A 57 -0.26 5.63 8.13
N LEU A 58 -0.07 6.32 9.25
CA LEU A 58 -0.99 7.35 9.76
C LEU A 58 -0.76 8.69 9.07
N GLN A 59 0.48 8.96 8.64
CA GLN A 59 0.83 10.17 7.91
C GLN A 59 0.49 9.96 6.43
N VAL A 60 -0.71 10.39 6.02
CA VAL A 60 -1.20 10.23 4.66
C VAL A 60 -0.84 11.48 3.86
N ASP A 61 0.32 11.46 3.21
CA ASP A 61 0.76 12.49 2.26
C ASP A 61 1.69 11.89 1.21
N VAL A 62 1.87 12.60 0.08
CA VAL A 62 2.68 12.09 -1.04
C VAL A 62 4.16 11.92 -0.69
N ASN A 63 4.70 12.70 0.26
CA ASN A 63 6.11 12.60 0.66
C ASN A 63 6.33 11.30 1.44
N MET A 64 5.39 10.91 2.29
CA MET A 64 5.44 9.64 3.00
C MET A 64 5.28 8.45 2.06
N VAL A 65 4.45 8.58 1.01
CA VAL A 65 4.37 7.56 -0.03
C VAL A 65 5.72 7.39 -0.73
N GLU A 66 6.35 8.47 -1.16
CA GLU A 66 7.68 8.44 -1.78
C GLU A 66 8.72 7.79 -0.86
N ASP A 67 8.71 8.18 0.41
CA ASP A 67 9.61 7.66 1.41
C ASP A 67 9.46 6.14 1.60
N ILE A 68 8.23 5.64 1.66
CA ILE A 68 7.95 4.21 1.80
C ILE A 68 8.29 3.46 0.49
N TRP A 69 7.86 3.99 -0.65
CA TRP A 69 8.03 3.37 -1.97
C TRP A 69 9.52 3.19 -2.33
N THR A 70 10.34 4.18 -1.99
CA THR A 70 11.79 4.19 -2.24
C THR A 70 12.60 3.62 -1.08
N PHE A 71 11.96 3.14 -0.02
CA PHE A 71 12.64 2.76 1.22
C PHE A 71 13.60 3.87 1.72
N GLY A 72 13.19 5.13 1.66
CA GLY A 72 14.00 6.29 2.04
C GLY A 72 15.10 6.65 1.05
N GLY A 73 14.83 6.51 -0.24
CA GLY A 73 15.82 6.71 -1.29
C GLY A 73 16.85 5.58 -1.41
N LEU A 74 16.64 4.44 -0.75
CA LEU A 74 17.51 3.26 -0.90
C LEU A 74 17.17 2.44 -2.16
N ARG A 75 15.90 2.45 -2.56
CA ARG A 75 15.40 1.83 -3.79
C ARG A 75 15.15 2.92 -4.83
N THR A 76 16.05 3.03 -5.79
CA THR A 76 16.07 4.09 -6.82
C THR A 76 16.29 3.53 -8.23
N ASP A 77 16.01 2.25 -8.44
CA ASP A 77 16.02 1.64 -9.76
C ASP A 77 14.98 2.30 -10.69
N ALA A 78 15.23 2.25 -12.00
CA ALA A 78 14.42 2.96 -12.99
C ALA A 78 12.92 2.56 -12.95
N ASP A 79 12.64 1.29 -12.66
CA ASP A 79 11.27 0.78 -12.52
C ASP A 79 10.58 1.38 -11.28
N ALA A 80 11.26 1.40 -10.14
CA ALA A 80 10.77 2.05 -8.93
C ALA A 80 10.46 3.54 -9.13
N LEU A 81 11.35 4.26 -9.81
CA LEU A 81 11.17 5.70 -10.07
C LEU A 81 10.04 5.97 -11.08
N ALA A 82 9.90 5.15 -12.12
CA ALA A 82 8.80 5.25 -13.06
C ALA A 82 7.45 4.98 -12.36
N GLY A 83 7.38 3.95 -11.53
CA GLY A 83 6.20 3.65 -10.72
C GLY A 83 5.86 4.77 -9.73
N LEU A 84 6.87 5.38 -9.10
CA LEU A 84 6.67 6.51 -8.19
C LEU A 84 6.09 7.73 -8.91
N GLU A 85 6.56 8.03 -10.12
CA GLU A 85 6.05 9.15 -10.90
C GLU A 85 4.57 8.94 -11.26
N LEU A 86 4.20 7.72 -11.67
CA LEU A 86 2.80 7.37 -11.93
C LEU A 86 1.95 7.49 -10.65
N LEU A 87 2.50 7.12 -9.50
CA LEU A 87 1.83 7.24 -8.20
C LEU A 87 1.58 8.70 -7.83
N ARG A 88 2.56 9.60 -8.03
CA ARG A 88 2.37 11.05 -7.80
C ARG A 88 1.25 11.61 -8.66
N GLN A 89 1.18 11.21 -9.93
CA GLN A 89 0.11 11.61 -10.83
C GLN A 89 -1.26 11.07 -10.36
N PHE A 90 -1.32 9.79 -9.99
CA PHE A 90 -2.52 9.17 -9.42
C PHE A 90 -3.01 9.92 -8.18
N TRP A 91 -2.11 10.24 -7.25
CA TRP A 91 -2.42 10.99 -6.03
C TRP A 91 -3.04 12.36 -6.31
N SER A 92 -2.44 13.08 -7.26
CA SER A 92 -2.88 14.43 -7.67
C SER A 92 -4.26 14.40 -8.36
N ASP A 93 -4.46 13.49 -9.32
CA ASP A 93 -5.72 13.40 -10.08
C ASP A 93 -6.91 13.07 -9.19
N LEU A 94 -6.72 12.11 -8.28
CA LEU A 94 -7.73 11.72 -7.31
C LEU A 94 -8.00 12.79 -6.26
N ARG A 95 -7.12 13.80 -6.16
CA ARG A 95 -7.13 14.82 -5.11
C ARG A 95 -7.22 14.16 -3.74
N MET A 96 -6.29 13.26 -3.50
CA MET A 96 -6.17 12.61 -2.20
C MET A 96 -6.04 13.67 -1.12
N ARG A 97 -6.83 13.50 -0.05
CA ARG A 97 -6.76 14.38 1.11
C ARG A 97 -5.55 13.97 1.93
N GLU A 98 -4.71 14.94 2.24
CA GLU A 98 -3.52 14.72 3.06
C GLU A 98 -3.81 15.05 4.52
N GLY A 99 -3.10 14.38 5.43
CA GLY A 99 -3.23 14.62 6.86
C GLY A 99 -2.71 13.48 7.71
N TYR A 100 -2.82 13.68 9.03
CA TYR A 100 -2.54 12.65 10.01
C TYR A 100 -3.87 12.00 10.44
N TYR A 101 -4.06 10.73 10.08
CA TYR A 101 -5.28 10.00 10.37
C TYR A 101 -5.00 8.90 11.39
N THR A 102 -5.71 8.92 12.51
CA THR A 102 -5.60 7.86 13.52
C THR A 102 -6.41 6.63 13.12
N MET A 103 -6.11 5.49 13.75
CA MET A 103 -6.91 4.28 13.58
C MET A 103 -8.38 4.56 13.94
N PRO A 104 -9.35 4.20 13.09
CA PRO A 104 -10.77 4.43 13.37
C PRO A 104 -11.20 3.77 14.67
N LEU A 105 -11.85 4.55 15.55
CA LEU A 105 -12.32 4.06 16.86
C LEU A 105 -13.51 3.10 16.76
N SER A 106 -14.26 3.16 15.65
CA SER A 106 -15.43 2.32 15.43
C SER A 106 -15.74 2.17 13.94
N MET A 107 -16.52 1.14 13.60
CA MET A 107 -16.98 0.92 12.23
C MET A 107 -18.03 1.96 11.82
N CYS A 108 -17.87 2.56 10.64
CA CYS A 108 -18.92 3.35 10.00
C CYS A 108 -19.99 2.42 9.40
N LYS A 109 -21.13 2.30 10.06
CA LYS A 109 -22.23 1.41 9.63
C LYS A 109 -23.04 2.03 8.48
N LEU A 110 -23.63 1.18 7.64
CA LEU A 110 -24.56 1.61 6.60
C LEU A 110 -25.72 2.42 7.21
N GLY A 111 -26.12 3.49 6.54
CA GLY A 111 -27.14 4.44 7.04
C GLY A 111 -26.60 5.54 7.94
N LYS A 112 -25.31 5.52 8.31
CA LYS A 112 -24.64 6.65 8.95
C LYS A 112 -23.92 7.53 7.92
N PRO A 113 -23.84 8.86 8.14
CA PRO A 113 -23.04 9.73 7.28
C PRO A 113 -21.57 9.30 7.30
N SER A 114 -20.97 9.14 6.13
CA SER A 114 -19.55 8.81 5.95
C SER A 114 -18.71 10.01 5.49
N ALA A 115 -19.34 11.14 5.17
CA ALA A 115 -18.64 12.34 4.70
C ALA A 115 -17.58 12.79 5.71
N GLY A 116 -16.35 12.95 5.24
CA GLY A 116 -15.22 13.33 6.10
C GLY A 116 -14.65 12.17 6.93
N TYR A 117 -15.10 10.93 6.73
CA TYR A 117 -14.41 9.77 7.30
C TYR A 117 -12.98 9.73 6.80
N GLU A 118 -12.05 9.43 7.70
CA GLU A 118 -10.62 9.41 7.48
C GLU A 118 -10.05 8.16 8.15
N ALA A 119 -9.10 7.53 7.48
CA ALA A 119 -8.39 6.38 8.01
C ALA A 119 -6.98 6.34 7.41
N PRO A 120 -6.04 5.66 8.09
CA PRO A 120 -4.68 5.50 7.62
C PRO A 120 -4.61 4.90 6.22
N MET A 121 -3.53 5.21 5.49
CA MET A 121 -3.17 4.44 4.30
C MET A 121 -2.48 3.13 4.72
N MET A 122 -2.40 2.17 3.81
CA MET A 122 -1.69 0.92 4.04
C MET A 122 -0.75 0.62 2.89
N PHE A 123 0.31 -0.12 3.19
CA PHE A 123 1.21 -0.69 2.21
C PHE A 123 1.27 -2.20 2.40
N HIS A 124 1.27 -2.94 1.30
CA HIS A 124 1.75 -4.31 1.30
C HIS A 124 3.14 -4.37 0.64
N PHE A 125 3.98 -5.26 1.14
CA PHE A 125 5.29 -5.56 0.58
C PHE A 125 5.35 -7.02 0.14
N HIS A 126 5.51 -7.22 -1.15
CA HIS A 126 5.50 -8.54 -1.77
C HIS A 126 6.87 -9.21 -1.64
N LEU A 127 6.93 -10.30 -0.88
CA LEU A 127 8.10 -11.16 -0.77
C LEU A 127 7.96 -12.30 -1.80
N ASP A 128 8.42 -12.03 -3.01
CA ASP A 128 8.28 -12.93 -4.18
C ASP A 128 9.35 -14.04 -4.24
N GLY A 129 10.30 -14.04 -3.30
CA GLY A 129 11.42 -14.98 -3.28
C GLY A 129 12.43 -14.73 -4.40
N SER A 130 12.39 -13.56 -5.03
CA SER A 130 13.42 -13.13 -6.00
C SER A 130 14.72 -12.74 -5.30
N CYS A 131 15.76 -12.49 -6.10
CA CYS A 131 17.02 -11.92 -5.62
C CYS A 131 16.93 -10.39 -5.43
N SER A 132 15.75 -9.77 -5.58
CA SER A 132 15.61 -8.34 -5.36
C SER A 132 15.97 -7.97 -3.93
N PRO A 133 16.80 -6.93 -3.70
CA PRO A 133 17.15 -6.48 -2.36
C PRO A 133 15.97 -5.87 -1.61
N PHE A 134 14.93 -5.43 -2.33
CA PHE A 134 13.73 -4.80 -1.77
C PHE A 134 12.47 -5.52 -2.27
N PRO A 135 11.46 -5.72 -1.39
CA PRO A 135 10.17 -6.24 -1.83
C PRO A 135 9.41 -5.20 -2.67
N GLY A 136 8.51 -5.68 -3.52
CA GLY A 136 7.62 -4.82 -4.28
C GLY A 136 6.58 -4.15 -3.37
N PRO A 137 6.55 -2.81 -3.25
CA PRO A 137 5.52 -2.11 -2.48
C PRO A 137 4.23 -1.98 -3.30
N GLN A 138 3.09 -2.08 -2.63
CA GLN A 138 1.78 -1.74 -3.17
C GLN A 138 1.03 -0.88 -2.16
N MET A 139 0.55 0.28 -2.61
CA MET A 139 -0.19 1.23 -1.79
C MET A 139 -1.70 0.96 -1.80
N TYR A 140 -2.34 1.14 -0.66
CA TYR A 140 -3.78 1.15 -0.46
C TYR A 140 -4.15 2.46 0.24
N VAL A 141 -4.98 3.26 -0.40
CA VAL A 141 -5.50 4.51 0.19
C VAL A 141 -6.96 4.35 0.59
N CYS A 142 -7.31 4.84 1.77
CA CYS A 142 -8.70 4.83 2.22
C CYS A 142 -9.46 5.97 1.53
N VAL A 143 -10.27 5.64 0.53
CA VAL A 143 -11.17 6.59 -0.15
C VAL A 143 -12.57 6.63 0.47
N PHE A 144 -12.81 5.83 1.52
CA PHE A 144 -14.08 5.85 2.23
C PHE A 144 -14.31 7.23 2.85
N GLY A 145 -15.50 7.79 2.63
CA GLY A 145 -15.84 9.16 3.03
C GLY A 145 -15.57 10.23 1.97
N MET A 146 -14.89 9.88 0.87
CA MET A 146 -14.85 10.69 -0.34
C MET A 146 -16.13 10.47 -1.17
N ASN A 147 -16.53 11.48 -1.95
CA ASN A 147 -17.65 11.33 -2.88
C ASN A 147 -17.31 10.31 -3.98
N SER A 148 -17.96 9.15 -3.97
CA SER A 148 -17.62 8.05 -4.88
C SER A 148 -17.78 8.40 -6.36
N ARG A 149 -18.81 9.18 -6.73
CA ARG A 149 -19.02 9.61 -8.12
C ARG A 149 -17.89 10.51 -8.60
N GLY A 150 -17.50 11.49 -7.78
CA GLY A 150 -16.37 12.37 -8.05
C GLY A 150 -15.05 11.62 -8.12
N LEU A 151 -14.84 10.63 -7.24
CA LEU A 151 -13.65 9.77 -7.27
C LEU A 151 -13.57 8.96 -8.56
N ILE A 152 -14.66 8.27 -8.95
CA ILE A 152 -14.70 7.47 -10.17
C ILE A 152 -14.46 8.32 -11.42
N SER A 153 -15.02 9.53 -11.47
CA SER A 153 -14.76 10.46 -12.58
C SER A 153 -13.28 10.82 -12.72
N ARG A 154 -12.56 10.96 -11.60
CA ARG A 154 -11.12 11.26 -11.59
C ARG A 154 -10.29 10.04 -11.97
N LEU A 155 -10.69 8.86 -11.50
CA LEU A 155 -10.08 7.59 -11.91
C LEU A 155 -10.20 7.40 -13.43
N ALA A 156 -11.35 7.72 -14.02
CA ALA A 156 -11.52 7.66 -15.48
C ALA A 156 -10.51 8.56 -16.19
N THR A 157 -10.35 9.81 -15.75
CA THR A 157 -9.34 10.73 -16.31
C THR A 157 -7.92 10.21 -16.17
N PHE A 158 -7.59 9.56 -15.04
CA PHE A 158 -6.29 8.92 -14.86
C PHE A 158 -6.09 7.77 -15.86
N PHE A 159 -7.11 6.91 -16.05
CA PHE A 159 -7.03 5.81 -17.01
C PHE A 159 -6.92 6.26 -18.46
N ASP A 160 -7.64 7.32 -18.86
CA ASP A 160 -7.56 7.89 -20.22
C ASP A 160 -6.16 8.43 -20.56
N ARG A 161 -5.32 8.72 -19.55
CA ARG A 161 -3.94 9.16 -19.74
C ARG A 161 -2.92 8.01 -19.63
N ALA A 162 -3.21 7.01 -18.81
CA ALA A 162 -2.29 5.91 -18.50
C ALA A 162 -2.35 4.76 -19.52
N ILE A 163 -3.38 4.73 -20.39
CA ILE A 163 -3.60 3.78 -21.49
C ILE A 163 -3.41 4.51 -22.81
#